data_AF-A0A7S1Z368-F1
#
_entry.id   AF-A0A7S1Z368-F1
#
_cell.length_a   1.000
_cell.length_b   1.000
_cell.length_c   1.000
_cell.angle_alpha   90.00
_cell.angle_beta   90.00
_cell.angle_gamma   90.00
#
_symmetry.space_group_name_H-M   'P 1'
#
loop_
_entity.id
_entity.type
_entity.pdbx_description
1 polymer ?
#
loop_
_entity_poly.entity_id
_entity_poly.type
_entity_poly.pdbx_seq_one_letter_code
_entity_poly.pdbx_strand_id
1 'polypeptide(L)'
;NSEASSRITCNITSGDNLPKMTGDSGRCTEDACLCCYDGCDCDKIVCCYLGAEDCLCLRSSCCCAVNAKSRGCGITTKKDRGECCKIGCFCCDLGLIWPTKVCACASHSLCCFSVASLPWSKEYVPAPVCAYCFLQCSPTCGCCVKPPDCPALDMISRGEVPSAPLVQRVEERVEEVSETVTETILPDGSKKVTTTVTNKDGTETVTTSTLPPPTAPPAPSAPQAEASVY
;
A
#
# COMPACT_ATOMS: atom_id res chain seq x y z
N ASN A 1 -36.91 7.33 -25.25
CA ASN A 1 -35.60 7.30 -24.56
C ASN A 1 -34.80 8.52 -24.96
N SER A 2 -35.06 9.66 -24.32
CA SER A 2 -34.34 10.92 -24.53
C SER A 2 -33.27 11.03 -23.45
N GLU A 3 -32.01 10.83 -23.83
CA GLU A 3 -30.87 11.14 -22.99
C GLU A 3 -30.85 12.65 -22.71
N ALA A 4 -31.16 13.02 -21.46
CA ALA A 4 -30.95 14.36 -20.94
C ALA A 4 -29.43 14.58 -20.80
N SER A 5 -28.80 15.00 -21.90
CA SER A 5 -27.43 15.52 -21.90
C SER A 5 -27.40 16.78 -21.05
N SER A 6 -27.07 16.59 -19.77
CA SER A 6 -26.92 17.64 -18.79
C SER A 6 -25.64 18.39 -19.12
N ARG A 7 -25.72 19.38 -20.02
CA ARG A 7 -24.60 20.29 -20.30
C ARG A 7 -24.32 21.11 -19.04
N ILE A 8 -23.34 20.68 -18.26
CA ILE A 8 -22.75 21.48 -17.19
C ILE A 8 -22.13 22.71 -17.87
N THR A 9 -22.85 23.83 -17.82
CA THR A 9 -22.39 25.09 -18.39
C THR A 9 -21.67 25.83 -17.28
N CYS A 10 -20.34 25.69 -17.23
CA CYS A 10 -19.52 26.50 -16.33
C CYS A 10 -19.50 27.94 -16.88
N ASN A 11 -20.36 28.81 -16.34
CA ASN A 11 -20.35 30.23 -16.67
C ASN A 11 -19.10 30.89 -16.08
N ILE A 12 -17.99 30.84 -16.81
CA ILE A 12 -16.82 31.66 -16.51
C ILE A 12 -17.12 33.07 -17.03
N THR A 13 -17.70 33.91 -16.18
CA THR A 13 -17.95 35.32 -16.52
C THR A 13 -16.61 36.06 -16.58
N SER A 14 -16.17 36.42 -17.78
CA SER A 14 -15.06 37.36 -18.01
C SER A 14 -15.53 38.77 -17.65
N GLY A 15 -15.32 39.17 -16.41
CA GLY A 15 -15.57 40.54 -15.96
C GLY A 15 -14.59 40.90 -14.86
N ASP A 16 -14.23 42.18 -14.76
CA ASP A 16 -13.28 42.79 -13.81
C ASP A 16 -13.62 42.60 -12.31
N ASN A 17 -14.57 41.70 -12.01
CA ASN A 17 -14.82 41.09 -10.72
C ASN A 17 -14.31 39.64 -10.74
N LEU A 18 -13.04 39.40 -11.09
CA LEU A 18 -12.43 38.16 -10.64
C LEU A 18 -12.61 38.15 -9.11
N PRO A 19 -13.27 37.16 -8.52
CA PRO A 19 -13.29 37.06 -7.07
C PRO A 19 -11.83 37.11 -6.66
N LYS A 20 -11.47 38.12 -5.84
CA LYS A 20 -10.18 38.10 -5.15
C LYS A 20 -10.04 36.67 -4.66
N MET A 21 -8.97 35.99 -5.06
CA MET A 21 -8.63 34.70 -4.50
C MET A 21 -8.36 34.93 -3.02
N THR A 22 -9.42 35.03 -2.21
CA THR A 22 -9.41 34.98 -0.76
C THR A 22 -9.30 33.53 -0.31
N GLY A 23 -8.69 32.67 -1.15
CA GLY A 23 -8.45 31.27 -0.87
C GLY A 23 -7.34 31.20 0.16
N ASP A 24 -7.74 31.14 1.43
CA ASP A 24 -6.92 31.11 2.64
C ASP A 24 -5.93 29.91 2.74
N SER A 25 -5.36 29.38 1.66
CA SER A 25 -4.44 28.23 1.77
C SER A 25 -3.38 28.05 0.68
N GLY A 26 -3.24 28.94 -0.31
CA GLY A 26 -2.17 28.84 -1.33
C GLY A 26 -2.20 27.60 -2.22
N ARG A 27 -3.11 26.65 -1.96
CA ARG A 27 -3.26 25.36 -2.61
C ARG A 27 -4.40 25.35 -3.61
N CYS A 28 -4.14 24.89 -4.82
CA CYS A 28 -5.14 24.64 -5.84
C CYS A 28 -5.01 23.23 -6.42
N THR A 29 -6.14 22.57 -6.67
CA THR A 29 -6.17 21.30 -7.42
C THR A 29 -5.98 21.60 -8.92
N GLU A 30 -5.06 20.89 -9.59
CA GLU A 30 -4.81 20.98 -11.04
C GLU A 30 -5.56 19.88 -11.80
N ASP A 31 -5.27 18.62 -11.47
CA ASP A 31 -5.82 17.42 -12.10
C ASP A 31 -6.24 16.44 -11.00
N ALA A 32 -7.33 15.71 -11.20
CA ALA A 32 -7.76 14.70 -10.26
C ALA A 32 -8.59 13.62 -10.93
N CYS A 33 -8.30 12.36 -10.57
CA CYS A 33 -9.01 11.19 -11.05
C CYS A 33 -9.37 10.26 -9.89
N LEU A 34 -10.57 10.46 -9.34
CA LEU A 34 -11.26 9.66 -8.29
C LEU A 34 -10.44 9.44 -7.02
N CYS A 35 -9.38 8.67 -7.09
CA CYS A 35 -8.52 8.26 -5.99
C CYS A 35 -7.19 9.02 -5.91
N CYS A 36 -6.87 9.84 -6.91
CA CYS A 36 -5.67 10.68 -6.91
C CYS A 36 -5.99 12.11 -7.33
N TYR A 37 -5.18 13.05 -6.86
CA TYR A 37 -5.18 14.42 -7.33
C TYR A 37 -3.78 15.03 -7.26
N ASP A 38 -3.52 15.91 -8.21
CA ASP A 38 -2.34 16.74 -8.34
C ASP A 38 -2.75 18.21 -8.18
N GLY A 39 -1.81 19.03 -7.72
CA GLY A 39 -2.08 20.44 -7.53
C GLY A 39 -0.84 21.24 -7.18
N CYS A 40 -1.03 22.53 -6.96
CA CYS A 40 0.04 23.46 -6.63
C CYS A 40 -0.18 24.11 -5.26
N ASP A 41 0.85 24.16 -4.42
CA ASP A 41 0.98 24.91 -3.17
C ASP A 41 2.00 26.03 -3.36
N CYS A 42 1.52 27.24 -3.63
CA CYS A 42 2.38 28.39 -3.88
C CYS A 42 2.98 28.99 -2.59
N ASP A 43 2.43 28.65 -1.42
CA ASP A 43 2.88 29.17 -0.13
C ASP A 43 4.02 28.31 0.43
N LYS A 44 4.07 27.03 0.08
CA LYS A 44 5.06 26.08 0.61
C LYS A 44 5.84 25.41 -0.51
N ILE A 45 6.98 25.99 -0.85
CA ILE A 45 7.87 25.44 -1.88
C ILE A 45 8.84 24.43 -1.25
N VAL A 46 8.74 23.17 -1.63
CA VAL A 46 9.70 22.12 -1.28
C VAL A 46 10.79 22.06 -2.35
N CYS A 47 11.99 22.58 -2.05
CA CYS A 47 13.11 22.46 -2.99
C CYS A 47 13.48 20.98 -3.19
N CYS A 48 13.44 20.48 -4.43
CA CYS A 48 13.57 19.06 -4.82
C CYS A 48 12.32 18.23 -4.51
N TYR A 49 12.46 16.98 -4.05
CA TYR A 49 11.36 16.02 -3.86
C TYR A 49 11.30 15.51 -2.42
N LEU A 50 10.09 15.48 -1.86
CA LEU A 50 9.80 14.85 -0.58
C LEU A 50 8.48 14.08 -0.70
N GLY A 51 8.50 12.79 -0.41
CA GLY A 51 7.28 11.99 -0.53
C GLY A 51 7.41 10.58 0.03
N ALA A 52 6.26 9.95 0.23
CA ALA A 52 6.13 8.55 0.53
C ALA A 52 4.99 7.94 -0.28
N GLU A 53 5.18 6.68 -0.65
CA GLU A 53 4.21 5.86 -1.35
C GLU A 53 4.20 4.45 -0.75
N ASP A 54 3.00 3.93 -0.54
CA ASP A 54 2.71 2.55 -0.21
C ASP A 54 1.88 1.99 -1.37
N CYS A 55 2.45 1.07 -2.14
CA CYS A 55 1.78 0.42 -3.27
C CYS A 55 1.86 -1.10 -3.12
N LEU A 56 0.73 -1.75 -2.86
CA LEU A 56 0.62 -3.20 -2.66
C LEU A 56 1.68 -3.75 -1.70
N CYS A 57 2.77 -4.33 -2.22
CA CYS A 57 3.86 -4.92 -1.47
C CYS A 57 5.11 -4.02 -1.37
N LEU A 58 5.09 -2.82 -1.93
CA LEU A 58 6.21 -1.90 -1.94
C LEU A 58 5.88 -0.65 -1.13
N ARG A 59 6.83 -0.25 -0.29
CA ARG A 59 6.86 1.02 0.41
C ARG A 59 8.08 1.77 -0.05
N SER A 60 7.89 2.93 -0.63
CA SER A 60 8.97 3.79 -1.10
C SER A 60 8.84 5.14 -0.44
N SER A 61 9.97 5.75 -0.11
CA SER A 61 9.98 7.15 0.25
C SER A 61 11.28 7.83 -0.12
N CYS A 62 11.19 9.13 -0.38
CA CYS A 62 12.31 9.91 -0.85
C CYS A 62 12.36 11.24 -0.10
N CYS A 63 13.57 11.65 0.25
CA CYS A 63 13.92 12.81 1.06
C CYS A 63 14.99 13.66 0.38
N CYS A 64 14.83 13.92 -0.92
CA CYS A 64 15.72 14.79 -1.68
C CYS A 64 15.58 16.27 -1.33
N ALA A 65 14.62 16.65 -0.47
CA ALA A 65 14.47 18.02 -0.04
C ALA A 65 15.66 18.52 0.80
N VAL A 66 16.06 19.78 0.59
CA VAL A 66 17.28 20.38 1.16
C VAL A 66 17.36 20.25 2.69
N ASN A 67 16.22 20.31 3.39
CA ASN A 67 16.15 20.24 4.85
C ASN A 67 15.71 18.86 5.36
N ALA A 68 15.58 17.87 4.47
CA ALA A 68 15.12 16.54 4.88
C ALA A 68 16.27 15.73 5.48
N LYS A 69 15.94 14.96 6.52
CA LYS A 69 16.90 14.08 7.17
C LYS A 69 17.21 12.90 6.25
N SER A 70 18.51 12.63 6.06
CA SER A 70 18.95 11.42 5.33
C SER A 70 18.36 10.16 5.94
N ARG A 71 17.98 9.22 5.08
CA ARG A 71 17.43 7.91 5.47
C ARG A 71 18.49 6.88 5.81
N GLY A 72 19.76 7.20 5.55
CA GLY A 72 20.88 6.28 5.71
C GLY A 72 20.95 5.25 4.57
N CYS A 73 22.11 4.60 4.46
CA CYS A 73 22.34 3.56 3.46
C CYS A 73 22.38 2.18 4.13
N GLY A 74 21.87 1.16 3.44
CA GLY A 74 22.02 -0.24 3.85
C GLY A 74 20.72 -1.02 3.79
N ILE A 75 20.80 -2.28 4.22
CA ILE A 75 19.64 -3.17 4.32
C ILE A 75 19.17 -3.18 5.76
N THR A 76 17.89 -2.88 5.98
CA THR A 76 17.24 -2.93 7.29
C THR A 76 16.03 -3.84 7.21
N THR A 77 15.72 -4.54 8.30
CA THR A 77 14.53 -5.40 8.39
C THR A 77 13.82 -5.06 9.69
N LYS A 78 12.74 -4.30 9.60
CA LYS A 78 11.89 -3.94 10.75
C LYS A 78 10.65 -4.83 10.76
N LYS A 79 10.78 -5.98 11.43
CA LYS A 79 9.68 -6.97 11.54
C LYS A 79 8.43 -6.37 12.22
N ASP A 80 8.63 -5.43 13.14
CA ASP A 80 7.57 -4.66 13.82
C ASP A 80 6.70 -3.84 12.87
N ARG A 81 7.23 -3.48 11.69
CA ARG A 81 6.52 -2.71 10.65
C ARG A 81 5.96 -3.57 9.52
N GLY A 82 6.08 -4.89 9.63
CA GLY A 82 5.73 -5.82 8.55
C GLY A 82 6.64 -5.73 7.32
N GLU A 83 7.84 -5.15 7.48
CA GLU A 83 8.85 -5.05 6.42
C GLU A 83 9.63 -6.36 6.32
N CYS A 84 9.55 -7.02 5.17
CA CYS A 84 10.32 -8.23 4.85
C CYS A 84 11.79 -7.88 4.60
N CYS A 85 12.04 -6.86 3.79
CA CYS A 85 13.37 -6.36 3.45
C CYS A 85 13.25 -4.89 3.06
N LYS A 86 14.12 -4.04 3.57
CA LYS A 86 14.17 -2.63 3.20
C LYS A 86 15.56 -2.23 2.79
N ILE A 87 15.69 -1.76 1.55
CA ILE A 87 16.93 -1.25 0.98
C ILE A 87 16.87 0.28 1.08
N GLY A 88 17.76 0.85 1.89
CA GLY A 88 17.96 2.29 2.02
C GLY A 88 19.15 2.76 1.20
N CYS A 89 18.93 3.85 0.46
CA CYS A 89 19.93 4.74 -0.11
C CYS A 89 19.90 6.07 0.66
N PHE A 90 20.91 6.91 0.44
CA PHE A 90 21.08 8.16 1.19
C PHE A 90 19.81 9.05 1.22
N CYS A 91 19.12 9.16 0.07
CA CYS A 91 17.93 9.98 -0.10
C CYS A 91 16.64 9.18 -0.31
N CYS A 92 16.68 7.88 -0.58
CA CYS A 92 15.50 7.07 -0.89
C CYS A 92 15.54 5.75 -0.14
N ASP A 93 14.40 5.20 0.23
CA ASP A 93 14.30 3.83 0.71
C ASP A 93 13.18 3.08 -0.02
N LEU A 94 13.40 1.79 -0.22
CA LEU A 94 12.44 0.86 -0.82
C LEU A 94 12.32 -0.36 0.08
N GLY A 95 11.14 -0.54 0.67
CA GLY A 95 10.78 -1.64 1.55
C GLY A 95 9.78 -2.57 0.88
N LEU A 96 10.05 -3.87 0.93
CA LEU A 96 9.08 -4.91 0.67
C LEU A 96 8.24 -5.12 1.94
N ILE A 97 6.94 -4.90 1.86
CA ILE A 97 5.97 -5.06 2.94
C ILE A 97 4.91 -6.11 2.57
N TRP A 98 4.28 -6.68 3.58
CA TRP A 98 3.03 -7.41 3.35
C TRP A 98 1.92 -6.43 2.94
N PRO A 99 1.15 -6.73 1.88
CA PRO A 99 0.12 -5.82 1.40
C PRO A 99 -0.97 -5.63 2.44
N THR A 100 -1.10 -4.39 2.92
CA THR A 100 -2.15 -3.96 3.85
C THR A 100 -3.11 -2.98 3.19
N LYS A 101 -2.66 -2.29 2.14
CA LYS A 101 -3.41 -1.29 1.37
C LYS A 101 -3.07 -1.46 -0.11
N VAL A 102 -3.96 -1.00 -0.99
CA VAL A 102 -3.72 -1.06 -2.43
C VAL A 102 -2.76 0.05 -2.84
N CYS A 103 -3.08 1.29 -2.46
CA CYS A 103 -2.27 2.46 -2.76
C CYS A 103 -2.47 3.55 -1.69
N ALA A 104 -1.41 4.18 -1.23
CA ALA A 104 -1.47 5.41 -0.46
C ALA A 104 -0.18 6.20 -0.71
N CYS A 105 -0.28 7.37 -1.34
CA CYS A 105 0.89 8.19 -1.60
C CYS A 105 0.60 9.66 -1.33
N ALA A 106 1.64 10.35 -0.88
CA ALA A 106 1.67 11.80 -0.81
C ALA A 106 3.09 12.24 -1.16
N SER A 107 3.21 13.21 -2.05
CA SER A 107 4.49 13.78 -2.46
C SER A 107 4.38 15.27 -2.72
N HIS A 108 5.51 15.95 -2.58
CA HIS A 108 5.66 17.36 -2.87
C HIS A 108 7.01 17.58 -3.56
N SER A 109 6.97 18.24 -4.71
CA SER A 109 8.13 18.68 -5.47
C SER A 109 7.95 20.11 -5.96
N LEU A 110 8.83 21.01 -5.54
CA LEU A 110 8.71 22.45 -5.77
C LEU A 110 7.39 22.98 -5.19
N CYS A 111 6.52 23.56 -6.02
CA CYS A 111 5.17 23.93 -5.64
C CYS A 111 4.16 22.84 -5.97
N CYS A 112 4.51 21.76 -6.66
CA CYS A 112 3.57 20.74 -7.07
C CYS A 112 3.45 19.66 -6.00
N PHE A 113 2.22 19.23 -5.70
CA PHE A 113 1.97 18.07 -4.85
C PHE A 113 1.12 17.04 -5.57
N SER A 114 1.26 15.79 -5.14
CA SER A 114 0.45 14.66 -5.61
C SER A 114 0.00 13.83 -4.43
N VAL A 115 -1.25 13.41 -4.42
CA VAL A 115 -1.85 12.57 -3.37
C VAL A 115 -2.70 11.49 -4.01
N ALA A 116 -2.56 10.25 -3.56
CA ALA A 116 -3.45 9.15 -3.95
C ALA A 116 -3.80 8.24 -2.77
N SER A 117 -4.97 7.59 -2.84
CA SER A 117 -5.40 6.59 -1.86
C SER A 117 -6.42 5.60 -2.41
N LEU A 118 -6.13 4.31 -2.31
CA LEU A 118 -7.05 3.19 -2.55
C LEU A 118 -6.91 2.14 -1.42
N PRO A 119 -7.99 1.85 -0.66
CA PRO A 119 -9.28 2.56 -0.65
C PRO A 119 -9.14 4.02 -0.18
N TRP A 120 -10.22 4.79 -0.27
CA TRP A 120 -10.24 6.16 0.26
C TRP A 120 -9.87 6.18 1.75
N SER A 121 -9.02 7.14 2.13
CA SER A 121 -8.50 7.29 3.48
C SER A 121 -8.60 8.75 3.90
N LYS A 122 -9.07 9.00 5.13
CA LYS A 122 -9.09 10.36 5.72
C LYS A 122 -7.70 10.99 5.85
N GLU A 123 -6.65 10.17 5.82
CA GLU A 123 -5.25 10.62 5.90
C GLU A 123 -4.71 11.14 4.55
N TYR A 124 -5.30 10.70 3.43
CA TYR A 124 -4.84 10.98 2.07
C TYR A 124 -5.98 11.57 1.23
N VAL A 125 -6.86 10.72 0.68
CA VAL A 125 -8.00 11.11 -0.16
C VAL A 125 -9.30 10.64 0.51
N PRO A 126 -10.08 11.53 1.17
CA PRO A 126 -11.25 11.13 1.96
C PRO A 126 -12.48 10.77 1.12
N ALA A 127 -12.57 11.28 -0.11
CA ALA A 127 -13.72 11.14 -1.01
C ALA A 127 -13.27 11.29 -2.48
N PRO A 128 -14.05 10.82 -3.46
CA PRO A 128 -13.67 10.92 -4.86
C PRO A 128 -13.55 12.37 -5.35
N VAL A 129 -12.41 12.70 -5.95
CA VAL A 129 -12.12 14.02 -6.52
C VAL A 129 -12.08 13.90 -8.05
N CYS A 130 -12.61 14.89 -8.76
CA CYS A 130 -12.50 14.97 -10.21
C CYS A 130 -12.16 16.42 -10.58
N ALA A 131 -11.06 16.62 -11.27
CA ALA A 131 -10.60 17.93 -11.73
C ALA A 131 -9.78 17.76 -13.00
N TYR A 132 -9.76 18.78 -13.85
CA TYR A 132 -8.90 18.80 -15.04
C TYR A 132 -8.55 20.25 -15.37
N CYS A 133 -7.26 20.54 -15.56
CA CYS A 133 -6.75 21.89 -15.84
C CYS A 133 -7.31 22.96 -14.88
N PHE A 134 -7.22 22.71 -13.57
CA PHE A 134 -7.72 23.56 -12.48
C PHE A 134 -9.25 23.70 -12.39
N LEU A 135 -10.01 23.05 -13.27
CA LEU A 135 -11.46 23.00 -13.19
C LEU A 135 -11.87 21.75 -12.40
N GLN A 136 -12.23 21.94 -11.14
CA GLN A 136 -12.78 20.88 -10.30
C GLN A 136 -14.24 20.64 -10.67
N CYS A 137 -14.61 19.38 -10.88
CA CYS A 137 -15.97 18.91 -11.16
C CYS A 137 -16.65 18.31 -9.92
N SER A 138 -15.89 17.66 -9.03
CA SER A 138 -16.35 17.01 -7.80
C SER A 138 -15.27 17.06 -6.70
N PRO A 139 -15.60 17.20 -5.41
CA PRO A 139 -16.95 17.34 -4.83
C PRO A 139 -17.60 18.71 -5.02
N THR A 140 -16.81 19.77 -5.22
CA THR A 140 -17.29 21.13 -5.45
C THR A 140 -16.84 21.58 -6.83
N CYS A 141 -17.79 22.05 -7.66
CA CYS A 141 -17.47 22.56 -8.98
C CYS A 141 -16.86 23.97 -8.88
N GLY A 142 -15.75 24.23 -9.56
CA GLY A 142 -15.12 25.55 -9.59
C GLY A 142 -13.74 25.56 -10.25
N CYS A 143 -13.17 26.76 -10.42
CA CYS A 143 -11.81 26.95 -10.93
C CYS A 143 -10.84 27.23 -9.76
N CYS A 144 -9.67 26.59 -9.78
CA CYS A 144 -8.63 26.68 -8.74
C CYS A 144 -9.20 26.43 -7.34
N VAL A 145 -10.06 25.43 -7.21
CA VAL A 145 -10.68 25.05 -5.94
C VAL A 145 -9.61 24.46 -5.01
N LYS A 146 -9.74 24.78 -3.71
CA LYS A 146 -8.88 24.22 -2.67
C LYS A 146 -8.99 22.68 -2.69
N PRO A 147 -7.87 21.93 -2.69
CA PRO A 147 -7.92 20.48 -2.57
C PRO A 147 -8.55 20.06 -1.24
N PRO A 148 -9.09 18.83 -1.12
CA PRO A 148 -9.52 18.28 0.15
C PRO A 148 -8.39 18.30 1.20
N ASP A 149 -8.74 18.46 2.47
CA ASP A 149 -7.74 18.46 3.54
C ASP A 149 -7.05 17.08 3.60
N CYS A 150 -5.71 17.10 3.62
CA CYS A 150 -4.86 15.91 3.56
C CYS A 150 -3.76 15.98 4.63
N PRO A 151 -3.94 15.30 5.77
CA PRO A 151 -2.95 15.25 6.84
C PRO A 151 -1.55 14.80 6.39
N ALA A 152 -1.47 13.84 5.46
CA ALA A 152 -0.20 13.36 4.92
C ALA A 152 0.57 14.46 4.19
N LEU A 153 -0.11 15.29 3.40
CA LEU A 153 0.50 16.42 2.71
C LEU A 153 0.97 17.51 3.70
N ASP A 154 0.22 17.72 4.78
CA ASP A 154 0.62 18.65 5.83
C ASP A 154 1.89 18.21 6.56
N MET A 155 2.09 16.91 6.79
CA MET A 155 3.35 16.35 7.30
C MET A 155 4.52 16.65 6.36
N ILE A 156 4.35 16.38 5.06
CA ILE A 156 5.39 16.65 4.04
C ILE A 156 5.78 18.12 4.05
N SER A 157 4.80 19.01 4.17
CA SER A 157 5.07 20.44 4.22
C SER A 157 5.83 20.91 5.48
N ARG A 158 5.90 20.08 6.53
CA ARG A 158 6.77 20.29 7.70
C ARG A 158 8.16 19.65 7.56
N GLY A 159 8.47 19.05 6.40
CA GLY A 159 9.68 18.27 6.19
C GLY A 159 9.62 16.86 6.80
N GLU A 160 8.45 16.45 7.28
CA GLU A 160 8.21 15.13 7.84
C GLU A 160 7.70 14.22 6.73
N VAL A 161 8.30 13.04 6.57
CA VAL A 161 7.70 12.06 5.66
C VAL A 161 6.63 11.31 6.42
N PRO A 162 5.38 11.24 5.91
CA PRO A 162 4.34 10.45 6.54
C PRO A 162 4.85 9.02 6.68
N SER A 163 5.11 8.61 7.92
CA SER A 163 5.29 7.20 8.18
C SER A 163 3.93 6.58 7.93
N ALA A 164 3.81 5.75 6.90
CA ALA A 164 2.61 4.96 6.68
C ALA A 164 2.12 4.48 8.05
N PRO A 165 0.85 4.73 8.41
CA PRO A 165 0.35 4.33 9.71
C PRO A 165 0.70 2.85 9.86
N LEU A 166 1.18 2.47 11.04
CA LEU A 166 1.17 1.07 11.40
C LEU A 166 -0.28 0.65 11.24
N VAL A 167 -0.59 0.05 10.10
CA VAL A 167 -1.75 -0.80 10.00
C VAL A 167 -1.37 -1.87 10.99
N GLN A 168 -1.83 -1.70 12.25
CA GLN A 168 -2.18 -2.83 13.07
C GLN A 168 -2.86 -3.71 12.07
N ARG A 169 -2.20 -4.83 11.71
CA ARG A 169 -2.79 -5.80 10.80
C ARG A 169 -4.23 -5.82 11.24
N VAL A 170 -5.14 -5.52 10.34
CA VAL A 170 -6.43 -6.16 10.48
C VAL A 170 -5.99 -7.61 10.42
N GLU A 171 -5.70 -8.16 11.59
CA GLU A 171 -5.99 -9.52 11.93
C GLU A 171 -7.49 -9.55 11.65
N GLU A 172 -7.83 -9.59 10.37
CA GLU A 172 -8.74 -10.56 9.86
C GLU A 172 -8.29 -11.78 10.62
N ARG A 173 -9.10 -12.05 11.63
CA ARG A 173 -8.89 -13.08 12.61
C ARG A 173 -8.60 -14.35 11.83
N VAL A 174 -7.33 -14.59 11.50
CA VAL A 174 -6.75 -15.88 11.75
C VAL A 174 -6.79 -15.92 13.27
N GLU A 175 -7.98 -16.29 13.77
CA GLU A 175 -8.12 -16.74 15.14
C GLU A 175 -6.95 -17.67 15.36
N GLU A 176 -6.20 -17.44 16.43
CA GLU A 176 -5.03 -18.21 16.77
C GLU A 176 -5.49 -19.66 16.99
N VAL A 177 -5.55 -20.41 15.88
CA VAL A 177 -5.90 -21.81 15.86
C VAL A 177 -4.61 -22.52 16.27
N SER A 178 -4.57 -22.97 17.51
CA SER A 178 -3.46 -23.79 17.97
C SER A 178 -3.59 -25.16 17.31
N GLU A 179 -2.68 -25.47 16.38
CA GLU A 179 -2.55 -26.79 15.78
C GLU A 179 -1.55 -27.60 16.58
N THR A 180 -1.99 -28.73 17.15
CA THR A 180 -1.10 -29.68 17.82
C THR A 180 -1.04 -30.96 16.99
N VAL A 181 0.18 -31.32 16.56
CA VAL A 181 0.44 -32.54 15.80
C VAL A 181 1.07 -33.58 16.73
N THR A 182 0.41 -34.74 16.88
CA THR A 182 0.93 -35.88 17.65
C THR A 182 1.18 -37.05 16.71
N GLU A 183 2.41 -37.56 16.71
CA GLU A 183 2.78 -38.78 15.99
C GLU A 183 2.83 -39.98 16.94
N THR A 184 2.13 -41.05 16.57
CA THR A 184 2.20 -42.34 17.28
C THR A 184 2.65 -43.44 16.32
N ILE A 185 3.72 -44.15 16.68
CA ILE A 185 4.18 -45.33 15.96
C ILE A 185 3.37 -46.53 16.43
N LEU A 186 2.69 -47.20 15.51
CA LEU A 186 1.91 -48.41 15.78
C LEU A 186 2.83 -49.65 15.81
N PRO A 187 2.43 -50.75 16.49
CA PRO A 187 3.25 -51.96 16.60
C PRO A 187 3.56 -52.66 15.25
N ASP A 188 2.83 -52.33 14.18
CA ASP A 188 3.07 -52.80 12.82
C ASP A 188 4.07 -51.92 12.03
N GLY A 189 4.62 -50.88 12.65
CA GLY A 189 5.55 -49.93 12.03
C GLY A 189 4.87 -48.83 11.19
N SER A 190 3.54 -48.79 11.12
CA SER A 190 2.82 -47.69 10.50
C SER A 190 2.83 -46.43 11.40
N LYS A 191 2.76 -45.26 10.77
CA LYS A 191 2.71 -43.97 11.47
C LYS A 191 1.28 -43.44 11.48
N LYS A 192 0.73 -43.23 12.68
CA LYS A 192 -0.54 -42.54 12.88
C LYS A 192 -0.25 -41.08 13.24
N VAL A 193 -0.68 -40.16 12.39
CA VAL A 193 -0.58 -38.72 12.62
C VAL A 193 -1.95 -38.21 13.03
N THR A 194 -2.03 -37.65 14.24
CA THR A 194 -3.24 -37.00 14.74
C THR A 194 -3.00 -35.50 14.78
N THR A 195 -3.78 -34.76 13.99
CA THR A 195 -3.79 -33.30 14.02
C THR A 195 -5.01 -32.86 14.82
N THR A 196 -4.78 -32.19 15.94
CA THR A 196 -5.84 -31.56 16.74
C THR A 196 -5.83 -30.06 16.49
N VAL A 197 -6.98 -29.57 16.01
CA VAL A 197 -7.22 -28.16 15.74
C VAL A 197 -8.21 -27.65 16.78
N THR A 198 -7.76 -26.78 17.68
CA THR A 198 -8.64 -26.18 18.70
C THR A 198 -9.16 -24.83 18.20
N ASN A 199 -10.47 -24.73 18.02
CA ASN A 199 -11.16 -23.50 17.64
C ASN A 199 -11.48 -22.64 18.90
N LYS A 200 -11.77 -21.35 18.71
CA LYS A 200 -12.06 -20.42 19.83
C LYS A 200 -13.33 -20.71 20.62
N ASP A 201 -14.30 -21.38 20.01
CA ASP A 201 -15.49 -21.85 20.71
C ASP A 201 -15.21 -23.06 21.62
N GLY A 202 -13.94 -23.50 21.69
CA GLY A 202 -13.52 -24.69 22.41
C GLY A 202 -13.84 -25.98 21.66
N THR A 203 -14.33 -25.90 20.41
CA THR A 203 -14.51 -27.10 19.59
C THR A 203 -13.17 -27.60 19.08
N GLU A 204 -12.97 -28.90 19.19
CA GLU A 204 -11.79 -29.56 18.67
C GLU A 204 -12.16 -30.30 17.39
N THR A 205 -11.45 -30.01 16.31
CA THR A 205 -11.51 -30.82 15.09
C THR A 205 -10.30 -31.73 15.08
N VAL A 206 -10.52 -33.04 15.22
CA VAL A 206 -9.46 -34.04 15.21
C VAL A 206 -9.44 -34.75 13.88
N THR A 207 -8.36 -34.57 13.12
CA THR A 207 -8.14 -35.30 11.88
C THR A 207 -7.08 -36.37 12.11
N THR A 208 -7.42 -37.62 11.85
CA THR A 208 -6.50 -38.75 11.96
C THR A 208 -6.17 -39.27 10.58
N SER A 209 -4.88 -39.35 10.26
CA SER A 209 -4.39 -40.00 9.05
C SER A 209 -3.42 -41.13 9.42
N THR A 210 -3.57 -42.27 8.77
CA THR A 210 -2.63 -43.39 8.87
C THR A 210 -1.82 -43.42 7.59
N LEU A 211 -0.52 -43.14 7.71
CA LEU A 211 0.38 -43.28 6.58
C LEU A 211 0.80 -44.76 6.46
N PRO A 212 0.72 -45.35 5.25
CA PRO A 212 1.23 -46.70 5.05
C PRO A 212 2.72 -46.75 5.40
N PRO A 213 3.23 -47.90 5.86
CA PRO A 213 4.65 -48.06 6.13
C PRO A 213 5.45 -47.69 4.87
N PRO A 214 6.61 -47.02 5.02
CA PRO A 214 7.43 -46.66 3.88
C PRO A 214 7.74 -47.93 3.09
N THR A 215 7.28 -47.98 1.84
CA THR A 215 7.60 -49.09 0.96
C THR A 215 9.11 -49.10 0.79
N ALA A 216 9.74 -50.25 1.02
CA ALA A 216 11.17 -50.38 0.82
C ALA A 216 11.52 -49.82 -0.57
N PRO A 217 12.57 -48.99 -0.69
CA PRO A 217 12.97 -48.47 -1.98
C PRO A 217 13.16 -49.64 -2.94
N PRO A 218 12.69 -49.55 -4.20
CA PRO A 218 12.87 -50.61 -5.17
C PRO A 218 14.36 -50.95 -5.22
N ALA A 219 14.66 -52.26 -5.15
CA ALA A 219 16.04 -52.73 -5.25
C ALA A 219 16.69 -52.08 -6.48
N PRO A 220 17.93 -51.57 -6.37
CA PRO A 220 18.60 -50.92 -7.48
C PRO A 220 18.55 -51.86 -8.68
N SER A 221 17.93 -51.40 -9.77
CA SER A 221 17.89 -52.15 -11.02
C SER A 221 19.32 -52.46 -11.42
N ALA A 222 19.57 -53.73 -11.74
CA ALA A 222 20.88 -54.20 -12.16
C ALA A 222 21.42 -53.27 -13.27
N PRO A 223 22.70 -52.87 -13.21
CA PRO A 223 23.28 -51.97 -14.21
C PRO A 223 23.05 -52.56 -15.60
N GLN A 224 22.30 -51.84 -16.43
CA GLN A 224 22.15 -52.20 -17.82
C GLN A 224 23.52 -52.03 -18.47
N ALA A 225 24.06 -53.14 -18.99
CA ALA A 225 25.32 -53.15 -19.70
C ALA A 225 25.21 -52.21 -20.92
N GLU A 226 25.89 -51.07 -20.85
CA GLU A 226 26.05 -50.18 -22.00
C GLU A 226 26.87 -50.93 -23.05
N ALA A 227 26.22 -51.29 -24.15
CA ALA A 227 26.88 -51.82 -25.33
C ALA A 227 27.74 -50.70 -25.94
N SER A 228 29.07 -50.83 -25.82
CA SER A 228 30.01 -49.98 -26.54
C SER A 228 29.89 -50.24 -28.03
N VAL A 229 29.29 -49.31 -28.78
CA VAL A 229 29.37 -49.29 -30.24
C VAL A 229 30.68 -48.60 -30.60
N TYR A 230 31.62 -49.40 -31.10
CA TYR A 230 32.82 -48.96 -31.83
C TYR A 230 32.47 -48.63 -33.28
#